data_AF-A0A1A6GBR4-F1
#
_entry.id   AF-A0A1A6GBR4-F1
#
_cell.length_a   1.000
_cell.length_b   1.000
_cell.length_c   1.000
_cell.angle_alpha   90.00
_cell.angle_beta   90.00
_cell.angle_gamma   90.00
#
_symmetry.space_group_name_H-M   'P 1'
#
loop_
_entity.id
_entity.type
_entity.pdbx_description
1 polymer ?
#
loop_
_entity_poly.entity_id
_entity_poly.type
_entity_poly.pdbx_seq_one_letter_code
_entity_poly.pdbx_strand_id
1 'polypeptide(L)' 'MEAMRNIIQRYGHKRISLAEAGATRHRSIFNGLKALAEDQPDCKLTKPEVVIIHDAVRPFVEEDILLRVVIAAKEH' A
#
# COMPACT_ATOMS: atom_id res chain seq x y z
N MET A 1 9.74 -12.55 2.93
CA MET A 1 9.83 -11.12 3.31
C MET A 1 11.26 -10.58 3.39
N GLU A 2 12.27 -11.41 3.67
CA GLU A 2 13.67 -10.94 3.83
C GLU A 2 14.22 -10.20 2.62
N ALA A 3 14.04 -10.74 1.40
CA ALA A 3 14.45 -10.06 0.18
C ALA A 3 13.86 -8.64 0.05
N MET A 4 12.58 -8.45 0.42
CA MET A 4 11.94 -7.13 0.39
C MET A 4 12.51 -6.18 1.45
N ARG A 5 12.81 -6.68 2.66
CA ARG A 5 13.51 -5.88 3.68
C ARG A 5 14.88 -5.41 3.19
N ASN A 6 15.63 -6.31 2.54
CA ASN A 6 16.93 -5.98 1.96
C ASN A 6 16.80 -4.91 0.85
N ILE A 7 15.78 -4.99 0.00
CA ILE A 7 15.50 -3.96 -1.03
C ILE A 7 15.20 -2.60 -0.37
N ILE A 8 14.31 -2.57 0.63
CA ILE A 8 13.96 -1.34 1.37
C ILE A 8 15.21 -0.70 1.97
N GLN A 9 16.05 -1.50 2.65
CA GLN A 9 17.28 -1.01 3.26
C GLN A 9 18.31 -0.56 2.23
N ARG A 10 18.55 -1.36 1.19
CA ARG A 10 19.57 -1.09 0.17
C ARG A 10 19.30 0.20 -0.59
N TYR A 11 18.04 0.49 -0.91
CA TYR A 11 17.66 1.68 -1.69
C TYR A 11 17.07 2.80 -0.83
N GLY A 12 17.01 2.64 0.49
CA GLY A 12 16.54 3.67 1.42
C GLY A 12 15.07 4.07 1.22
N HIS A 13 14.21 3.13 0.80
CA HIS A 13 12.79 3.41 0.60
C HIS A 13 12.11 3.80 1.93
N LYS A 14 11.32 4.86 1.90
CA LYS A 14 10.65 5.44 3.09
C LYS A 14 9.15 5.18 3.05
N ARG A 15 8.51 5.24 4.23
CA ARG A 15 7.04 5.06 4.41
C ARG A 15 6.54 3.71 3.88
N ILE A 16 7.29 2.65 4.14
CA ILE A 16 6.92 1.29 3.75
C ILE A 16 6.58 0.48 5.00
N SER A 17 5.40 -0.13 5.00
CA SER A 17 5.00 -1.18 5.93
C SER A 17 4.77 -2.47 5.15
N LEU A 18 5.25 -3.59 5.69
CA LEU A 18 5.13 -4.89 5.03
C LEU A 18 3.96 -5.67 5.64
N ALA A 19 3.16 -6.30 4.78
CA ALA A 19 2.13 -7.25 5.14
C ALA A 19 2.38 -8.59 4.44
N GLU A 20 1.89 -9.67 5.03
CA GLU A 20 1.98 -11.00 4.42
C GLU A 20 1.03 -11.11 3.23
N ALA A 21 1.53 -11.61 2.10
CA ALA A 21 0.72 -11.86 0.92
C ALA A 21 -0.17 -13.10 1.12
N GLY A 22 -1.33 -13.11 0.47
CA GLY A 22 -2.19 -14.30 0.39
C GLY A 22 -1.90 -15.13 -0.87
N ALA A 23 -2.50 -16.33 -0.94
CA ALA A 23 -2.38 -17.21 -2.10
C ALA A 23 -2.95 -16.63 -3.41
N THR A 24 -3.74 -15.56 -3.33
CA THR A 24 -4.31 -14.87 -4.48
C THR A 24 -4.10 -13.36 -4.37
N ARG A 25 -4.26 -12.66 -5.50
CA ARG A 25 -4.18 -11.19 -5.56
C ARG A 25 -5.16 -10.53 -4.58
N HIS A 26 -6.43 -10.94 -4.59
CA HIS A 26 -7.44 -10.36 -3.69
C HIS A 26 -7.14 -10.63 -2.22
N ARG A 27 -6.64 -11.81 -1.86
CA ARG A 27 -6.23 -12.10 -0.47
C ARG A 27 -5.06 -11.22 -0.03
N SER A 28 -4.10 -10.96 -0.92
CA SER A 28 -2.98 -10.07 -0.65
C SER A 28 -3.43 -8.62 -0.46
N ILE A 29 -4.33 -8.13 -1.32
CA ILE A 29 -4.93 -6.80 -1.18
C ILE A 29 -5.66 -6.68 0.15
N PHE A 30 -6.48 -7.68 0.51
CA PHE A 30 -7.23 -7.69 1.75
C PHE A 30 -6.33 -7.63 2.99
N ASN A 31 -5.21 -8.36 2.99
CA ASN A 31 -4.24 -8.29 4.09
C ASN A 31 -3.60 -6.90 4.21
N GLY A 32 -3.31 -6.23 3.10
CA GLY A 32 -2.83 -4.84 3.09
C GLY A 32 -3.86 -3.86 3.66
N LEU A 33 -5.13 -4.03 3.30
CA LEU A 33 -6.23 -3.21 3.85
C LEU A 33 -6.42 -3.41 5.36
N LYS A 34 -6.29 -4.65 5.86
CA LYS A 34 -6.31 -4.92 7.30
C LYS A 34 -5.20 -4.18 8.05
N ALA A 35 -3.98 -4.20 7.52
CA ALA A 35 -2.85 -3.50 8.12
C ALA A 35 -3.03 -1.96 8.17
N LEU A 36 -3.88 -1.39 7.31
CA LEU A 36 -4.26 0.03 7.31
C LEU A 36 -5.45 0.34 8.22
N ALA A 37 -6.26 -0.66 8.56
CA ALA A 37 -7.49 -0.49 9.33
C ALA A 37 -7.31 -0.75 10.83
N GLU A 38 -6.26 -1.47 11.21
CA GLU A 38 -5.97 -1.82 12.59
C GLU A 38 -5.10 -0.75 13.26
N ASP A 39 -5.61 -0.15 14.35
CA ASP A 39 -4.83 0.58 15.35
C ASP A 39 -3.92 -0.43 16.09
N GLN A 40 -2.96 -1.04 15.38
CA GLN A 40 -1.97 -1.86 16.07
C GLN A 40 -1.08 -0.94 16.91
N PRO A 41 -0.67 -1.37 18.12
CA PRO A 41 0.15 -0.56 19.02
C PRO A 41 1.42 0.00 18.36
N ASP A 42 1.96 -0.74 17.38
CA ASP A 42 3.16 -0.38 16.61
C ASP A 42 2.85 0.17 15.20
N CYS A 43 1.59 0.15 14.77
CA CYS A 43 1.19 0.65 13.46
C CYS A 43 0.68 2.09 13.59
N LYS A 44 1.55 3.05 13.27
CA LYS A 44 1.23 4.49 13.24
C LYS A 44 0.33 4.91 12.06
N LEU A 45 -0.30 3.96 11.37
CA LEU A 45 -1.06 4.23 10.16
C LEU A 45 -2.50 4.55 10.54
N THR A 46 -2.89 5.82 10.43
CA THR A 46 -4.29 6.23 10.57
C THR A 46 -5.11 5.66 9.43
N LYS A 47 -6.30 5.12 9.74
CA LYS A 47 -7.24 4.62 8.75
C LYS A 47 -7.48 5.67 7.65
N PRO A 48 -7.18 5.38 6.38
CA PRO A 48 -7.35 6.33 5.28
C PRO A 48 -8.82 6.42 4.83
N GLU A 49 -9.20 7.58 4.29
CA GLU A 49 -10.50 7.81 3.63
C GLU A 49 -10.56 7.11 2.26
N VAL A 50 -9.48 7.20 1.48
CA VAL A 50 -9.34 6.58 0.16
C VAL A 50 -8.03 5.79 0.11
N VAL A 51 -8.07 4.58 -0.46
CA VAL A 51 -6.89 3.71 -0.66
C VAL A 51 -6.65 3.50 -2.15
N ILE A 52 -5.41 3.71 -2.58
CA ILE A 52 -4.96 3.38 -3.95
C ILE A 52 -4.41 1.95 -3.96
N ILE A 53 -4.87 1.13 -4.91
CA ILE A 53 -4.30 -0.19 -5.20
C ILE A 53 -3.44 -0.08 -6.45
N HIS A 54 -2.14 -0.36 -6.32
CA HIS A 54 -1.18 -0.32 -7.44
C HIS A 54 -0.41 -1.63 -7.55
N ASP A 55 -0.13 -2.06 -8.79
CA ASP A 55 0.68 -3.25 -9.03
C ASP A 55 2.18 -2.89 -9.02
N ALA A 56 2.99 -3.66 -8.29
CA ALA A 56 4.43 -3.38 -8.11
C ALA A 56 5.25 -3.37 -9.41
N VAL A 57 4.78 -4.02 -10.48
CA VAL A 57 5.48 -4.12 -11.78
C VAL A 57 5.16 -2.98 -12.75
N ARG A 58 4.46 -1.93 -12.29
CA ARG A 58 4.10 -0.75 -13.09
C ARG A 58 4.88 0.48 -12.59
N PRO A 59 6.14 0.67 -12.97
CA PRO A 59 7.02 1.68 -12.38
C PRO A 59 6.70 3.12 -12.81
N PHE A 60 5.99 3.31 -13.93
CA PHE A 60 5.62 4.63 -14.43
C PHE A 60 4.21 4.98 -13.97
N VAL A 61 4.12 5.87 -12.99
CA VAL A 61 2.87 6.42 -12.48
C VAL A 61 3.10 7.88 -12.10
N GLU A 62 2.35 8.76 -12.75
CA GLU A 62 2.45 10.20 -12.54
C GLU A 62 1.48 10.66 -11.43
N GLU A 63 1.74 11.82 -10.83
CA GLU A 63 0.93 12.32 -9.72
C GLU A 63 -0.49 12.71 -10.17
N ASP A 64 -0.64 13.18 -11.41
CA ASP A 64 -1.91 13.64 -11.97
C ASP A 64 -2.96 12.52 -12.04
N ILE A 65 -2.55 11.31 -12.44
CA ILE A 65 -3.45 10.17 -12.51
C ILE A 65 -3.85 9.71 -11.11
N LEU A 66 -2.94 9.75 -10.13
CA LEU A 66 -3.24 9.41 -8.73
C LEU A 66 -4.26 10.40 -8.14
N LEU A 67 -4.08 11.69 -8.38
CA LEU A 67 -5.01 12.73 -7.91
C LEU A 67 -6.40 12.53 -8.52
N ARG A 68 -6.48 12.29 -9.84
CA ARG A 68 -7.75 12.10 -10.54
C ARG A 68 -8.54 10.90 -10.04
N VAL A 69 -7.88 9.75 -9.82
CA VAL A 69 -8.58 8.55 -9.32
C VAL A 69 -9.01 8.69 -7.88
N VAL A 70 -8.25 9.39 -7.04
CA VAL A 70 -8.64 9.66 -5.64
C VAL A 70 -9.85 10.59 -5.58
N ILE A 71 -9.89 11.66 -6.38
CA ILE A 71 -11.04 12.56 -6.45
C ILE A 71 -12.29 11.80 -6.91
N ALA A 72 -12.18 11.05 -8.01
CA ALA A 72 -13.29 10.26 -8.53
C ALA A 72 -13.80 9.20 -7.51
N ALA A 73 -12.91 8.61 -6.72
CA ALA A 73 -13.28 7.64 -5.67
C ALA A 73 -13.89 8.30 -4.42
N LYS A 74 -13.73 9.61 -4.23
CA LYS A 74 -14.34 10.36 -3.13
C LYS A 74 -15.73 10.91 -3.49
N GLU A 75 -15.97 11.13 -4.78
CA GLU A 75 -17.26 11.61 -5.31
C GLU A 75 -18.31 10.49 -5.46
N HIS A 76 -17.90 9.22 -5.43
CA HIS A 76 -18.74 8.03 -5.62
C HIS A 76 -18.58 7.03 -4.49
#